data_AF-A0A6P2BM10-F1
#
_entry.id   AF-A0A6P2BM10-F1
#
_cell.length_a   1.000
_cell.length_b   1.000
_cell.length_c   1.000
_cell.angle_alpha   90.00
_cell.angle_beta   90.00
_cell.angle_gamma   90.00
#
_symmetry.space_group_name_H-M   'P 1'
#
loop_
_entity.id
_entity.type
_entity.pdbx_description
1 polymer ?
#
loop_
_entity_poly.entity_id
_entity_poly.type
_entity_poly.pdbx_seq_one_letter_code
_entity_poly.pdbx_strand_id
1 'polypeptide(L)'
;MTPTTRSLAPIDRNDLRRLGVLAAQTEASLFARHPHGAGRYTGRLLCRALCQGAALHFLDGMNGVKDFDVWSFYAARDDGPFPYRWRGTADFGPSKFGRYPGDPLSYTGRRVDFLGRSLPVPPDADPAAALRDYLSTTHTATAKALAAKAVILISPDQSVGERIWPYRTSLQVSFSDQTPLMMSSKNRLMAGGDDSAPRAACPGAPGPVPAVGVAGCPH
;
A
#
# COMPACT_ATOMS: atom_id res chain seq x y z
N MET A 1 -37.19 -11.42 17.30
CA MET A 1 -36.07 -11.39 16.33
C MET A 1 -34.86 -12.00 17.00
N THR A 2 -34.37 -13.14 16.52
CA THR A 2 -33.06 -13.66 16.91
C THR A 2 -32.00 -12.64 16.50
N PRO A 3 -31.11 -12.23 17.40
CA PRO A 3 -30.15 -11.20 17.05
C PRO A 3 -29.14 -11.77 16.06
N THR A 4 -29.01 -11.12 14.90
CA THR A 4 -28.19 -11.59 13.78
C THR A 4 -26.71 -11.54 14.15
N THR A 5 -26.04 -12.69 14.09
CA THR A 5 -24.62 -12.82 14.45
C THR A 5 -23.70 -12.04 13.52
N ARG A 6 -24.14 -11.80 12.27
CA ARG A 6 -23.43 -10.99 11.27
C ARG A 6 -24.39 -9.99 10.62
N SER A 7 -23.89 -8.81 10.25
CA SER A 7 -24.63 -7.83 9.46
C SER A 7 -24.31 -7.99 7.98
N LEU A 8 -25.33 -8.07 7.14
CA LEU A 8 -25.20 -8.10 5.68
C LEU A 8 -25.27 -6.69 5.06
N ALA A 9 -25.37 -5.63 5.87
CA ALA A 9 -25.38 -4.27 5.35
C ALA A 9 -24.07 -4.00 4.55
N PRO A 10 -24.16 -3.35 3.39
CA PRO A 10 -22.97 -3.06 2.58
C PRO A 10 -22.07 -2.06 3.31
N ILE A 11 -20.76 -2.27 3.20
CA ILE A 11 -19.74 -1.31 3.66
C ILE A 11 -19.47 -0.35 2.51
N ASP A 12 -19.56 0.96 2.75
CA ASP A 12 -19.25 1.99 1.77
C ASP A 12 -17.98 2.79 2.14
N ARG A 13 -17.58 3.72 1.28
CA ARG A 13 -16.36 4.53 1.50
C ARG A 13 -16.47 5.45 2.72
N ASN A 14 -17.66 5.88 3.13
CA ASN A 14 -17.83 6.70 4.32
C ASN A 14 -17.65 5.86 5.58
N ASP A 15 -18.10 4.61 5.57
CA ASP A 15 -17.78 3.65 6.63
C ASP A 15 -16.27 3.45 6.77
N LEU A 16 -15.55 3.28 5.64
CA LEU A 16 -14.09 3.16 5.64
C LEU A 16 -13.41 4.40 6.24
N ARG A 17 -13.83 5.61 5.84
CA ARG A 17 -13.29 6.86 6.42
C ARG A 17 -13.54 6.94 7.92
N ARG A 18 -14.74 6.55 8.38
CA ARG A 18 -15.07 6.50 9.81
C ARG A 18 -14.15 5.54 10.56
N LEU A 19 -13.87 4.35 10.00
CA LEU A 19 -12.88 3.42 10.56
C LEU A 19 -11.49 4.05 10.65
N GLY A 20 -11.09 4.82 9.63
CA GLY A 20 -9.82 5.55 9.62
C GLY A 20 -9.73 6.59 10.74
N VAL A 21 -10.79 7.35 10.98
CA VAL A 21 -10.87 8.32 12.08
C VAL A 21 -10.79 7.61 13.43
N LEU A 22 -11.55 6.54 13.64
CA LEU A 22 -11.51 5.77 14.89
C LEU A 22 -10.13 5.16 15.15
N ALA A 23 -9.47 4.66 14.11
CA ALA A 23 -8.11 4.14 14.22
C ALA A 23 -7.13 5.23 14.64
N ALA A 24 -7.15 6.39 13.98
CA ALA A 24 -6.28 7.52 14.31
C ALA A 24 -6.48 8.00 15.76
N GLN A 25 -7.73 8.11 16.23
CA GLN A 25 -8.05 8.51 17.61
C GLN A 25 -7.56 7.48 18.63
N THR A 26 -7.77 6.19 18.34
CA THR A 26 -7.35 5.08 19.21
C THR A 26 -5.83 5.00 19.30
N GLU A 27 -5.15 5.12 18.17
CA GLU A 27 -3.68 5.17 18.10
C GLU A 27 -3.12 6.37 18.87
N ALA A 28 -3.63 7.58 18.64
CA ALA A 28 -3.18 8.78 19.35
C ALA A 28 -3.30 8.60 20.87
N SER A 29 -4.44 8.09 21.34
CA SER A 29 -4.69 7.83 22.76
C SER A 29 -3.77 6.75 23.34
N LEU A 30 -3.47 5.69 22.59
CA LEU A 30 -2.56 4.62 23.02
C LEU A 30 -1.10 5.06 22.99
N PHE A 31 -0.71 5.83 21.98
CA PHE A 31 0.65 6.35 21.82
C PHE A 31 0.98 7.35 22.93
N ALA A 32 0.04 8.23 23.28
CA ALA A 32 0.18 9.15 24.40
C ALA A 32 0.38 8.43 25.74
N ARG A 33 -0.28 7.29 25.96
CA ARG A 33 -0.12 6.47 27.18
C ARG A 33 1.17 5.66 27.20
N HIS A 34 1.75 5.37 26.03
CA HIS A 34 2.95 4.54 25.89
C HIS A 34 3.97 5.17 24.93
N PRO A 35 4.54 6.34 25.28
CA PRO A 35 5.42 7.11 24.39
C PRO A 35 6.68 6.33 24.00
N HIS A 36 7.28 5.59 24.93
CA HIS A 36 8.47 4.76 24.67
C HIS A 36 8.13 3.39 24.04
N GLY A 37 6.85 3.03 23.98
CA GLY A 37 6.35 1.81 23.35
C GLY A 37 5.97 2.07 21.90
N ALA A 38 4.67 1.95 21.61
CA ALA A 38 4.14 2.20 20.27
C ALA A 38 4.20 3.69 19.87
N GLY A 39 4.25 4.61 20.84
CA GLY A 39 4.37 6.05 20.56
C GLY A 39 5.62 6.44 19.76
N ARG A 40 6.68 5.61 19.78
CA ARG A 40 7.88 5.79 18.94
C ARG A 40 7.62 5.77 17.43
N TYR A 41 6.45 5.28 17.02
CA TYR A 41 6.01 5.21 15.62
C TYR A 41 5.11 6.38 15.19
N THR A 42 4.95 7.39 16.05
CA THR A 42 4.33 8.65 15.66
C THR A 42 5.05 9.22 14.42
N GLY A 43 4.28 9.63 13.41
CA GLY A 43 4.81 10.15 12.16
C GLY A 43 5.41 9.11 11.21
N ARG A 44 5.25 7.80 11.48
CA ARG A 44 5.76 6.71 10.61
C ARG A 44 4.65 5.88 9.96
N LEU A 45 3.40 6.32 10.02
CA LEU A 45 2.29 5.60 9.41
C LEU A 45 2.43 5.60 7.88
N LEU A 46 2.42 4.41 7.27
CA LEU A 46 2.37 4.21 5.83
C LEU A 46 0.91 4.20 5.35
N CYS A 47 0.10 3.33 5.95
CA CYS A 47 -1.31 3.17 5.59
C CYS A 47 -2.14 2.54 6.69
N ARG A 48 -3.45 2.61 6.52
CA ARG A 48 -4.42 1.79 7.25
C ARG A 48 -5.21 0.96 6.26
N ALA A 49 -5.56 -0.26 6.64
CA ALA A 49 -6.34 -1.16 5.81
C ALA A 49 -7.42 -1.89 6.61
N LEU A 50 -8.57 -2.07 5.97
CA LEU A 50 -9.57 -3.05 6.40
C LEU A 50 -9.10 -4.43 5.97
N CYS A 51 -9.14 -5.38 6.89
CA CYS A 51 -8.67 -6.74 6.67
C CYS A 51 -9.76 -7.77 7.00
N GLN A 52 -9.43 -9.03 6.74
CA GLN A 52 -10.22 -10.19 7.19
C GLN A 52 -11.65 -10.23 6.62
N GLY A 53 -12.62 -10.66 7.42
CA GLY A 53 -13.98 -10.93 6.96
C GLY A 53 -14.72 -9.67 6.50
N ALA A 54 -14.50 -8.54 7.17
CA ALA A 54 -15.11 -7.27 6.79
C ALA A 54 -14.56 -6.75 5.45
N ALA A 55 -13.25 -6.92 5.19
CA ALA A 55 -12.66 -6.58 3.90
C ALA A 55 -13.21 -7.42 2.75
N LEU A 56 -13.41 -8.73 2.99
CA LEU A 56 -14.00 -9.61 1.99
C LEU A 56 -15.47 -9.24 1.73
N HIS A 57 -16.23 -8.96 2.80
CA HIS A 57 -17.61 -8.47 2.71
C HIS A 57 -17.72 -7.12 1.98
N PHE A 58 -16.74 -6.23 2.10
CA PHE A 58 -16.71 -4.99 1.30
C PHE A 58 -16.63 -5.27 -0.21
N LEU A 59 -15.96 -6.36 -0.61
CA LEU A 59 -15.84 -6.72 -2.03
C LEU A 59 -17.03 -7.50 -2.58
N ASP A 60 -17.57 -8.45 -1.82
CA ASP A 60 -18.57 -9.41 -2.31
C ASP A 60 -19.96 -9.30 -1.65
N GLY A 61 -20.06 -8.66 -0.48
CA GLY A 61 -21.29 -8.53 0.28
C GLY A 61 -21.83 -9.83 0.88
N MET A 62 -21.09 -10.94 0.82
CA MET A 62 -21.64 -12.28 1.09
C MET A 62 -21.46 -12.71 2.55
N ASN A 63 -20.27 -12.48 3.10
CA ASN A 63 -19.90 -13.05 4.40
C ASN A 63 -20.52 -12.32 5.58
N GLY A 64 -20.93 -11.06 5.40
CA GLY A 64 -21.37 -10.18 6.47
C GLY A 64 -20.25 -9.73 7.40
N VAL A 65 -20.57 -8.79 8.29
CA VAL A 65 -19.66 -8.22 9.28
C VAL A 65 -20.00 -8.75 10.66
N LYS A 66 -19.01 -9.32 11.37
CA LYS A 66 -19.11 -9.60 12.80
C LYS A 66 -18.50 -8.45 13.60
N ASP A 67 -17.26 -8.15 13.28
CA ASP A 67 -16.35 -7.12 13.77
C ASP A 67 -15.58 -6.52 12.58
N PHE A 68 -14.94 -5.38 12.79
CA PHE A 68 -14.05 -4.74 11.83
C PHE A 68 -12.59 -4.89 12.26
N ASP A 69 -11.77 -5.57 11.47
CA ASP A 69 -10.33 -5.65 11.69
C ASP A 69 -9.60 -4.55 10.91
N VAL A 70 -9.11 -3.53 11.61
CA VAL A 70 -8.32 -2.43 11.02
C VAL A 70 -6.85 -2.62 11.38
N TRP A 71 -6.02 -2.68 10.35
CA TRP A 71 -4.57 -2.78 10.46
C TRP A 71 -3.89 -1.47 10.09
N SER A 72 -3.00 -1.00 10.94
CA SER A 72 -2.14 0.15 10.68
C SER A 72 -0.71 -0.30 10.45
N PHE A 73 -0.17 0.06 9.30
CA PHE A 73 1.18 -0.30 8.87
C PHE A 73 2.09 0.90 9.00
N TYR A 74 3.25 0.69 9.63
CA TYR A 74 4.23 1.73 9.91
C TYR A 74 5.56 1.41 9.22
N ALA A 75 6.35 2.42 8.87
CA ALA A 75 7.74 2.21 8.54
C ALA A 75 8.49 1.74 9.81
N ALA A 76 9.31 0.70 9.64
CA ALA A 76 10.18 0.20 10.69
C ALA A 76 11.15 1.28 11.18
N ARG A 77 11.70 1.05 12.36
CA ARG A 77 12.74 1.87 12.96
C ARG A 77 13.98 1.00 13.12
N ASP A 78 15.15 1.64 13.11
CA ASP A 78 16.42 0.94 13.30
C ASP A 78 16.55 0.37 14.72
N ASP A 79 15.84 0.96 15.69
CA ASP A 79 15.79 0.54 17.10
C ASP A 79 14.67 -0.46 17.41
N GLY A 80 14.11 -1.12 16.38
CA GLY A 80 13.24 -2.28 16.51
C GLY A 80 11.91 -2.22 15.74
N PRO A 81 11.11 -3.30 15.82
CA PRO A 81 9.80 -3.39 15.16
C PRO A 81 8.66 -2.86 16.03
N PHE A 82 7.52 -2.61 15.39
CA PHE A 82 6.29 -2.18 16.07
C PHE A 82 5.89 -3.24 17.11
N PRO A 83 5.47 -2.84 18.33
CA PRO A 83 5.18 -3.81 19.40
C PRO A 83 4.10 -4.82 19.00
N TYR A 84 4.44 -6.10 18.95
CA TYR A 84 3.54 -7.15 18.45
C TYR A 84 2.27 -7.36 19.28
N ARG A 85 2.29 -6.97 20.56
CA ARG A 85 1.13 -7.05 21.49
C ARG A 85 0.26 -5.81 21.47
N TRP A 86 0.62 -4.80 20.67
CA TRP A 86 -0.20 -3.61 20.58
C TRP A 86 -1.56 -3.96 19.97
N ARG A 87 -2.62 -3.59 20.68
CA ARG A 87 -4.01 -3.80 20.26
C ARG A 87 -4.86 -2.69 20.85
N GLY A 88 -5.73 -2.13 20.03
CA GLY A 88 -6.82 -1.25 20.46
C GLY A 88 -8.17 -1.87 20.12
N THR A 89 -9.21 -1.43 20.81
CA THR A 89 -10.59 -1.71 20.44
C THR A 89 -11.43 -0.45 20.58
N ALA A 90 -12.46 -0.30 19.74
CA ALA A 90 -13.47 0.73 19.88
C ALA A 90 -14.85 0.22 19.48
N ASP A 91 -15.87 0.94 19.94
CA ASP A 91 -17.22 0.82 19.41
C ASP A 91 -17.29 1.57 18.07
N PHE A 92 -17.76 0.92 17.00
CA PHE A 92 -18.06 1.63 15.76
C PHE A 92 -19.14 2.69 15.99
N GLY A 93 -20.03 2.48 16.96
CA GLY A 93 -21.15 3.36 17.29
C GLY A 93 -22.41 3.06 16.48
N PRO A 94 -23.51 3.81 16.69
CA PRO A 94 -24.77 3.56 16.01
C PRO A 94 -24.58 3.57 14.49
N SER A 95 -25.07 2.52 13.82
CA SER A 95 -24.89 2.32 12.39
C SER A 95 -25.83 1.25 11.82
N LYS A 96 -25.88 1.17 10.48
CA LYS A 96 -26.54 0.10 9.72
C LYS A 96 -26.02 -1.30 10.02
N PHE A 97 -24.85 -1.44 10.63
CA PHE A 97 -24.28 -2.73 10.99
C PHE A 97 -24.89 -3.31 12.27
N GLY A 98 -25.59 -2.49 13.06
CA GLY A 98 -26.10 -2.85 14.37
C GLY A 98 -24.98 -3.20 15.35
N ARG A 99 -25.35 -3.79 16.49
CA ARG A 99 -24.40 -4.31 17.49
C ARG A 99 -24.27 -5.82 17.35
N TYR A 100 -23.07 -6.38 17.52
CA TYR A 100 -22.94 -7.83 17.68
C TYR A 100 -23.39 -8.24 19.10
N PRO A 101 -24.21 -9.28 19.28
CA PRO A 101 -24.73 -9.65 20.60
C PRO A 101 -23.67 -10.03 21.63
N GLY A 102 -22.50 -10.50 21.19
CA GLY A 102 -21.38 -10.85 22.05
C GLY A 102 -20.44 -9.68 22.35
N ASP A 103 -20.69 -8.49 21.81
CA ASP A 103 -19.91 -7.29 22.17
C ASP A 103 -20.33 -6.74 23.55
N PRO A 104 -19.47 -5.96 24.24
CA PRO A 104 -19.81 -5.34 25.50
C PRO A 104 -21.14 -4.57 25.43
N LEU A 105 -21.92 -4.58 26.52
CA LEU A 105 -23.23 -3.91 26.56
C LEU A 105 -23.14 -2.39 26.36
N SER A 106 -21.98 -1.79 26.66
CA SER A 106 -21.69 -0.38 26.42
C SER A 106 -21.53 -0.02 24.94
N TYR A 107 -21.36 -1.01 24.07
CA TYR A 107 -21.26 -0.78 22.63
C TYR A 107 -22.66 -0.59 22.05
N THR A 108 -22.76 0.39 21.16
CA THR A 108 -23.97 0.74 20.40
C THR A 108 -23.86 0.33 18.93
N GLY A 109 -22.65 0.06 18.45
CA GLY A 109 -22.33 -0.53 17.15
C GLY A 109 -21.53 -1.82 17.26
N ARG A 110 -20.94 -2.26 16.14
CA ARG A 110 -20.02 -3.42 16.12
C ARG A 110 -18.64 -3.02 16.63
N ARG A 111 -17.96 -3.97 17.28
CA ARG A 111 -16.55 -3.80 17.65
C ARG A 111 -15.66 -3.54 16.43
N VAL A 112 -14.72 -2.64 16.61
CA VAL A 112 -13.57 -2.42 15.75
C VAL A 112 -12.32 -2.85 16.51
N ASP A 113 -11.56 -3.77 15.94
CA ASP A 113 -10.25 -4.21 16.44
C ASP A 113 -9.15 -3.48 15.68
N PHE A 114 -8.25 -2.81 16.40
CA PHE A 114 -7.09 -2.12 15.84
C PHE A 114 -5.82 -2.91 16.12
N LEU A 115 -5.09 -3.22 15.07
CA LEU A 115 -3.81 -3.92 15.13
C LEU A 115 -2.74 -3.12 14.36
N GLY A 116 -1.48 -3.35 14.70
CA GLY A 116 -0.39 -2.58 14.14
C GLY A 116 0.81 -3.45 13.80
N ARG A 117 1.55 -3.05 12.77
CA ARG A 117 2.79 -3.71 12.37
C ARG A 117 3.72 -2.74 11.65
N SER A 118 5.02 -2.89 11.85
CA SER A 118 6.02 -2.20 11.05
C SER A 118 6.46 -3.03 9.86
N LEU A 119 6.74 -2.37 8.74
CA LEU A 119 7.31 -2.93 7.51
C LEU A 119 8.73 -2.39 7.31
N PRO A 120 9.69 -3.20 6.83
CA PRO A 120 11.09 -2.80 6.64
C PRO A 120 11.26 -1.93 5.38
N VAL A 121 10.59 -0.78 5.34
CA VAL A 121 10.58 0.19 4.24
C VAL A 121 10.71 1.61 4.80
N PRO A 122 11.19 2.59 4.01
CA PRO A 122 11.27 3.98 4.48
C PRO A 122 9.87 4.61 4.66
N PRO A 123 9.74 5.68 5.47
CA PRO A 123 8.45 6.32 5.77
C PRO A 123 7.68 6.90 4.58
N ASP A 124 8.37 7.19 3.48
CA ASP A 124 7.83 7.75 2.23
C ASP A 124 7.56 6.67 1.16
N ALA A 125 7.76 5.39 1.49
CA ALA A 125 7.50 4.29 0.58
C ALA A 125 6.02 4.27 0.13
N ASP A 126 5.80 3.87 -1.13
CA ASP A 126 4.44 3.67 -1.65
C ASP A 126 3.69 2.62 -0.79
N PRO A 127 2.60 3.00 -0.10
CA PRO A 127 1.97 2.10 0.85
C PRO A 127 1.33 0.87 0.19
N ALA A 128 0.84 1.01 -1.05
CA ALA A 128 0.23 -0.09 -1.80
C ALA A 128 1.28 -1.13 -2.18
N ALA A 129 2.41 -0.71 -2.76
CA ALA A 129 3.52 -1.58 -3.10
C ALA A 129 4.13 -2.25 -1.88
N ALA A 130 4.41 -1.50 -0.80
CA ALA A 130 4.98 -2.04 0.43
C ALA A 130 4.07 -3.11 1.05
N LEU A 131 2.75 -2.89 1.04
CA LEU A 131 1.79 -3.85 1.59
C LEU A 131 1.63 -5.08 0.68
N ARG A 132 1.65 -4.93 -0.65
CA ARG A 132 1.64 -6.07 -1.60
C ARG A 132 2.89 -6.94 -1.45
N ASP A 133 4.06 -6.32 -1.34
CA ASP A 133 5.31 -7.02 -1.07
C ASP A 133 5.21 -7.81 0.24
N TYR A 134 4.86 -7.15 1.35
CA TYR A 134 4.69 -7.80 2.65
C TYR A 134 3.73 -9.01 2.61
N LEU A 135 2.59 -8.88 1.92
CA LEU A 135 1.60 -9.96 1.83
C LEU A 135 2.04 -11.11 0.92
N SER A 136 2.94 -10.87 -0.03
CA SER A 136 3.40 -11.88 -1.00
C SER A 136 4.69 -12.59 -0.57
N THR A 137 5.63 -11.89 0.06
CA THR A 137 6.99 -12.41 0.32
C THR A 137 7.19 -12.87 1.77
N THR A 138 6.39 -12.38 2.71
CA THR A 138 6.64 -12.60 4.13
C THR A 138 5.98 -13.89 4.65
N HIS A 139 6.77 -14.77 5.25
CA HIS A 139 6.28 -16.05 5.79
C HIS A 139 5.74 -16.00 7.23
N THR A 140 5.46 -14.81 7.77
CA THR A 140 4.89 -14.69 9.12
C THR A 140 3.44 -15.17 9.16
N ALA A 141 3.00 -15.69 10.31
CA ALA A 141 1.62 -16.11 10.51
C ALA A 141 0.62 -14.97 10.23
N THR A 142 0.95 -13.75 10.63
CA THR A 142 0.14 -12.55 10.34
C THR A 142 0.01 -12.27 8.85
N ALA A 143 1.13 -12.26 8.11
CA ALA A 143 1.10 -12.03 6.66
C ALA A 143 0.24 -13.08 5.96
N LYS A 144 0.43 -14.37 6.29
CA LYS A 144 -0.38 -15.49 5.76
C LYS A 144 -1.87 -15.32 6.08
N ALA A 145 -2.20 -14.95 7.32
CA ALA A 145 -3.59 -14.76 7.73
C ALA A 145 -4.26 -13.56 7.03
N LEU A 146 -3.53 -12.47 6.79
CA LEU A 146 -4.02 -11.32 6.04
C LEU A 146 -4.19 -11.65 4.55
N ALA A 147 -3.20 -12.32 3.95
CA ALA A 147 -3.20 -12.69 2.54
C ALA A 147 -4.25 -13.78 2.19
N ALA A 148 -4.78 -14.50 3.18
CA ALA A 148 -5.85 -15.47 2.98
C ALA A 148 -7.21 -14.84 2.58
N LYS A 149 -7.37 -13.52 2.75
CA LYS A 149 -8.61 -12.78 2.47
C LYS A 149 -8.28 -11.43 1.81
N ALA A 150 -9.29 -10.59 1.62
CA ALA A 150 -9.11 -9.27 1.06
C ALA A 150 -8.41 -8.30 2.02
N VAL A 151 -7.69 -7.34 1.45
CA VAL A 151 -7.11 -6.18 2.14
C VAL A 151 -7.46 -4.92 1.35
N ILE A 152 -8.16 -3.98 1.99
CA ILE A 152 -8.71 -2.76 1.39
C ILE A 152 -8.12 -1.53 2.08
N LEU A 153 -7.59 -0.57 1.32
CA LEU A 153 -7.06 0.66 1.90
C LEU A 153 -8.15 1.52 2.53
N ILE A 154 -7.84 2.04 3.71
CA ILE A 154 -8.61 3.03 4.47
C ILE A 154 -7.88 4.39 4.47
N SER A 155 -6.54 4.36 4.50
CA SER A 155 -5.70 5.55 4.50
C SER A 155 -4.44 5.22 3.70
N PRO A 156 -3.92 6.13 2.86
CA PRO A 156 -4.29 7.55 2.76
C PRO A 156 -5.60 7.81 1.99
N ASP A 157 -6.19 9.00 2.16
CA ASP A 157 -7.56 9.34 1.73
C ASP A 157 -7.78 9.18 0.21
N GLN A 158 -6.75 9.47 -0.60
CA GLN A 158 -6.81 9.33 -2.05
C GLN A 158 -7.01 7.88 -2.52
N SER A 159 -6.67 6.90 -1.68
CA SER A 159 -6.73 5.47 -2.01
C SER A 159 -7.80 4.72 -1.20
N VAL A 160 -8.69 5.42 -0.50
CA VAL A 160 -9.78 4.78 0.27
C VAL A 160 -10.62 3.88 -0.63
N GLY A 161 -10.76 2.62 -0.21
CA GLY A 161 -11.50 1.58 -0.92
C GLY A 161 -10.70 0.85 -1.99
N GLU A 162 -9.42 1.19 -2.20
CA GLU A 162 -8.55 0.45 -3.12
C GLU A 162 -8.29 -0.96 -2.59
N ARG A 163 -8.48 -1.96 -3.45
CA ARG A 163 -8.11 -3.35 -3.14
C ARG A 163 -6.61 -3.55 -3.34
N ILE A 164 -5.91 -3.79 -2.24
CA ILE A 164 -4.49 -4.14 -2.24
C ILE A 164 -4.26 -5.62 -2.42
N TRP A 165 -5.14 -6.44 -1.84
CA TRP A 165 -5.04 -7.89 -1.93
C TRP A 165 -6.41 -8.57 -2.04
N PRO A 166 -6.53 -9.66 -2.83
CA PRO A 166 -5.58 -10.06 -3.87
C PRO A 166 -5.46 -8.95 -4.92
N TYR A 167 -4.23 -8.65 -5.35
CA TYR A 167 -4.02 -7.69 -6.43
C TYR A 167 -4.28 -8.40 -7.76
N ARG A 168 -5.02 -7.76 -8.66
CA ARG A 168 -5.10 -8.26 -10.03
C ARG A 168 -3.78 -7.89 -10.69
N THR A 169 -2.93 -8.87 -10.97
CA THR A 169 -1.90 -8.70 -11.99
C THR A 169 -2.63 -8.48 -13.30
N SER A 170 -2.67 -7.23 -13.77
CA SER A 170 -3.09 -6.95 -15.13
C SER A 170 -2.07 -7.62 -16.06
N LEU A 171 -2.43 -8.75 -16.65
CA LEU A 171 -1.77 -9.23 -17.86
C LEU A 171 -1.87 -8.10 -18.89
N GLN A 172 -0.75 -7.43 -19.17
CA GLN A 172 -0.68 -6.56 -20.34
C GLN A 172 -0.88 -7.44 -21.57
N VAL A 173 -2.02 -7.31 -22.24
CA VAL A 173 -2.16 -7.75 -23.62
C VAL A 173 -1.29 -6.81 -24.44
N SER A 174 -0.07 -7.25 -24.74
CA SER A 174 0.77 -6.65 -25.77
C SER A 174 0.02 -6.74 -27.10
N PHE A 175 -0.54 -5.62 -27.56
CA PHE A 175 -0.96 -5.45 -28.94
C PHE A 175 0.30 -5.51 -29.81
N SER A 176 0.58 -6.67 -30.38
CA SER A 176 1.50 -6.82 -31.49
C SER A 176 0.96 -6.09 -32.71
N ASP A 177 1.84 -5.32 -33.36
CA ASP A 177 1.69 -4.64 -34.64
C ASP A 177 0.70 -5.31 -35.60
N GLN A 178 -0.34 -4.57 -36.00
CA GLN A 178 -0.93 -4.75 -37.32
C GLN A 178 -0.55 -3.54 -38.17
N THR A 179 0.50 -3.71 -38.95
CA THR A 179 0.83 -2.85 -40.07
C THR A 179 -0.25 -3.02 -41.15
N PRO A 180 -0.90 -1.96 -41.66
CA PRO A 180 -1.80 -2.10 -42.80
C PRO A 180 -1.02 -2.31 -44.09
N LEU A 181 -1.31 -3.41 -44.78
CA LEU A 181 -1.04 -3.58 -46.20
C LEU A 181 -1.68 -2.42 -46.98
N MET A 182 -0.88 -1.61 -47.67
CA MET A 182 -1.36 -0.87 -48.85
C MET A 182 -0.49 -1.22 -50.07
N MET A 183 -1.20 -1.65 -51.11
CA MET A 183 -0.69 -2.00 -52.42
C MET A 183 -0.32 -0.76 -53.25
N SER A 184 0.84 -0.85 -53.91
CA SER A 184 1.07 -0.60 -55.35
C SER A 184 0.78 0.78 -55.97
N SER A 185 1.82 1.44 -56.50
CA SER A 185 1.88 1.90 -57.90
C SER A 185 3.29 2.33 -58.35
N LYS A 186 3.53 2.16 -59.65
CA LYS A 186 4.80 2.13 -60.41
C LYS A 186 5.31 3.51 -60.88
N ASN A 187 6.64 3.65 -61.00
CA ASN A 187 7.41 4.26 -62.12
C ASN A 187 8.90 4.37 -61.69
N ARG A 188 9.93 3.76 -62.30
CA ARG A 188 10.51 3.69 -63.67
C ARG A 188 11.56 4.79 -63.98
N LEU A 189 12.82 4.33 -64.19
CA LEU A 189 14.01 4.91 -64.92
C LEU A 189 14.71 6.14 -64.28
N MET A 190 16.05 6.38 -64.31
CA MET A 190 17.27 5.77 -64.89
C MET A 190 18.52 6.35 -64.17
N ALA A 191 19.65 5.62 -64.29
CA ALA A 191 21.08 6.06 -64.27
C ALA A 191 21.63 6.68 -62.95
N GLY A 192 22.83 6.38 -62.47
CA GLY A 192 24.02 5.68 -62.96
C GLY A 192 25.25 6.32 -62.27
N GLY A 193 26.33 5.57 -62.06
CA GLY A 193 27.65 6.16 -61.79
C GLY A 193 28.31 5.73 -60.48
N ASP A 194 29.40 4.99 -60.66
CA ASP A 194 30.37 4.48 -59.70
C ASP A 194 31.11 5.53 -58.86
N ASP A 195 31.70 4.99 -57.79
CA ASP A 195 33.10 5.15 -57.39
C ASP A 195 33.52 6.09 -56.25
N SER A 196 34.40 5.50 -55.44
CA SER A 196 35.49 6.10 -54.66
C SER A 196 35.21 6.61 -53.23
N ALA A 197 35.53 5.74 -52.27
CA ALA A 197 36.23 6.11 -51.03
C ALA A 197 37.71 6.52 -51.39
N PRO A 198 38.49 7.27 -50.57
CA PRO A 198 38.90 6.80 -49.23
C PRO A 198 39.24 7.87 -48.15
N ARG A 199 39.32 7.37 -46.91
CA ARG A 199 40.26 7.66 -45.79
C ARG A 199 40.80 9.08 -45.52
N ALA A 200 40.66 9.50 -44.25
CA ALA A 200 41.68 10.03 -43.32
C ALA A 200 40.95 10.75 -42.15
N ALA A 201 41.40 10.88 -40.90
CA ALA A 201 42.45 10.31 -40.08
C ALA A 201 42.14 10.78 -38.62
N CYS A 202 42.31 9.91 -37.61
CA CYS A 202 42.65 10.33 -36.24
C CYS A 202 44.11 10.82 -36.24
N PRO A 203 44.66 11.58 -35.25
CA PRO A 203 44.38 11.49 -33.80
C PRO A 203 44.52 12.81 -33.00
N GLY A 204 44.32 12.76 -31.68
CA GLY A 204 44.92 13.76 -30.78
C GLY A 204 44.20 13.98 -29.45
N ALA A 205 44.48 13.13 -28.46
CA ALA A 205 44.41 13.52 -27.05
C ALA A 205 45.78 14.12 -26.65
N PRO A 206 45.81 15.05 -25.68
CA PRO A 206 46.51 14.70 -24.45
C PRO A 206 45.85 15.24 -23.16
N GLY A 207 45.81 14.37 -22.14
CA GLY A 207 46.48 14.60 -20.85
C GLY A 207 45.89 15.59 -19.82
N PRO A 208 45.80 15.21 -18.53
CA PRO A 208 45.22 16.01 -17.46
C PRO A 208 46.24 16.96 -16.80
N VAL A 209 45.75 17.96 -16.07
CA VAL A 209 46.55 18.78 -15.15
C VAL A 209 45.85 18.86 -13.77
N PRO A 210 46.53 18.49 -12.67
CA PRO A 210 46.08 18.76 -11.30
C PRO A 210 46.78 20.01 -10.73
N ALA A 211 46.13 20.73 -9.83
CA ALA A 211 46.77 21.66 -8.89
C ALA A 211 45.84 21.83 -7.66
N VAL A 212 46.24 21.37 -6.46
CA VAL A 212 46.89 22.18 -5.37
C VAL A 212 45.90 23.23 -4.82
N GLY A 213 45.46 23.27 -3.55
CA GLY A 213 46.04 22.82 -2.28
C GLY A 213 46.53 24.03 -1.47
N VAL A 214 45.74 24.54 -0.51
CA VAL A 214 46.15 25.44 0.59
C VAL A 214 45.12 25.26 1.74
N ALA A 215 45.46 24.60 2.86
CA ALA A 215 45.84 25.18 4.18
C ALA A 215 44.95 26.37 4.61
N GLY A 216 44.35 26.46 5.80
CA GLY A 216 44.66 25.93 7.11
C GLY A 216 44.55 27.08 8.13
N CYS A 217 43.87 26.86 9.26
CA CYS A 217 44.14 27.39 10.62
C CYS A 217 42.85 27.58 11.43
N PRO A 218 42.77 27.00 12.65
CA PRO A 218 41.73 27.29 13.63
C PRO A 218 42.21 28.29 14.70
N HIS A 219 41.25 28.96 15.34
CA HIS A 219 41.37 29.52 16.69
C HIS A 219 40.22 29.00 17.54
#